data_AF-A0A8J3RHI8-F1
#
_entry.id   AF-A0A8J3RHI8-F1
#
_cell.length_a   1.000
_cell.length_b   1.000
_cell.length_c   1.000
_cell.angle_alpha   90.00
_cell.angle_beta   90.00
_cell.angle_gamma   90.00
#
_symmetry.space_group_name_H-M   'P 1'
#
loop_
_entity.id
_entity.type
_entity.pdbx_description
1 polymer ?
#
loop_
_entity_poly.entity_id
_entity_poly.type
_entity_poly.pdbx_seq_one_letter_code
_entity_poly.pdbx_strand_id
1 'polypeptide(L)'
;MRSRLLPAVLLALTVAGTVSGCQPDPFPPAGAGSGSTAPEPTGAVPGSAGITPDFGSATPDPAAKLRRPWPDSRLGPGERCPVTTETTRPDPELAPLQGTGRAGPVGLGADGRLEYLHPDDGGWTDRSWGGQKVLWAVDPGLDTLVLVRGRRLDGPGEVAFGDPAAPELLLDPAEDAKPGGWRDHPSYTRLRAPGCYAYRIDTEAGSFMIVFRAVGPAVTPGG
;
A
#
# COMPACT_ATOMS: atom_id res chain seq x y z
N MET A 1 49.54 5.26 -55.01
CA MET A 1 50.00 3.91 -54.63
C MET A 1 48.94 3.23 -53.77
N ARG A 2 48.33 2.19 -54.34
CA ARG A 2 47.63 1.02 -53.76
C ARG A 2 46.89 1.15 -52.42
N SER A 3 45.56 0.99 -52.54
CA SER A 3 44.61 0.46 -51.57
C SER A 3 45.14 -0.69 -50.71
N ARG A 4 44.70 -0.74 -49.45
CA ARG A 4 44.29 -1.98 -48.78
C ARG A 4 43.07 -1.71 -47.89
N LEU A 5 41.91 -2.13 -48.38
CA LEU A 5 40.73 -2.44 -47.57
C LEU A 5 41.05 -3.69 -46.72
N LEU A 6 40.66 -3.67 -45.45
CA LEU A 6 40.51 -4.85 -44.61
C LEU A 6 39.00 -5.02 -44.34
N PRO A 7 38.42 -6.21 -44.57
CA PRO A 7 37.06 -6.52 -44.17
C PRO A 7 37.03 -7.27 -42.82
N ALA A 8 35.81 -7.49 -42.33
CA ALA A 8 35.42 -8.45 -41.29
C ALA A 8 35.48 -7.91 -39.84
N VAL A 9 34.53 -8.12 -38.94
CA VAL A 9 33.43 -9.11 -38.84
C VAL A 9 32.28 -8.43 -38.10
N LEU A 10 31.07 -8.44 -38.67
CA LEU A 10 29.85 -8.05 -37.95
C LEU A 10 29.37 -9.28 -37.15
N LEU A 11 29.56 -9.27 -35.83
CA LEU A 11 28.99 -10.28 -34.95
C LEU A 11 27.55 -9.86 -34.60
N ALA A 12 26.56 -10.41 -35.30
CA ALA A 12 25.16 -10.25 -34.96
C ALA A 12 24.82 -11.19 -33.78
N LEU A 13 24.81 -10.67 -32.56
CA LEU A 13 24.27 -11.34 -31.39
C LEU A 13 22.74 -11.15 -31.39
N THR A 14 22.02 -12.15 -31.88
CA THR A 14 20.58 -12.28 -31.68
C THR A 14 20.31 -12.72 -30.24
N VAL A 15 19.93 -11.78 -29.37
CA VAL A 15 19.39 -12.10 -28.04
C VAL A 15 17.89 -12.37 -28.20
N ALA A 16 17.52 -13.66 -28.17
CA ALA A 16 16.14 -14.08 -27.99
C ALA A 16 15.75 -13.86 -26.52
N GLY A 17 15.18 -12.70 -26.21
CA GLY A 17 14.59 -12.42 -24.91
C GLY A 17 13.20 -13.04 -24.81
N THR A 18 13.07 -14.15 -24.11
CA THR A 18 11.78 -14.71 -23.70
C THR A 18 11.12 -13.76 -22.70
N VAL A 19 9.98 -13.19 -23.07
CA VAL A 19 9.07 -12.49 -22.15
C VAL A 19 8.49 -13.52 -21.18
N SER A 20 9.11 -13.66 -20.02
CA SER A 20 8.57 -14.42 -18.90
C SER A 20 7.50 -13.57 -18.24
N GLY A 21 6.23 -13.89 -18.50
CA GLY A 21 5.08 -13.23 -17.88
C GLY A 21 5.14 -13.38 -16.37
N CYS A 22 5.13 -12.25 -15.65
CA CYS A 22 4.81 -12.22 -14.24
C CYS A 22 3.30 -12.44 -14.10
N GLN A 23 2.92 -13.69 -13.92
CA GLN A 23 1.56 -14.05 -13.54
C GLN A 23 1.42 -13.81 -12.03
N PRO A 24 0.42 -13.07 -11.55
CA PRO A 24 0.17 -12.95 -10.12
C PRO A 24 -0.29 -14.31 -9.58
N ASP A 25 0.37 -14.78 -8.51
CA ASP A 25 -0.01 -15.98 -7.80
C ASP A 25 -1.44 -15.86 -7.24
N PRO A 26 -2.33 -16.84 -7.48
CA PRO A 26 -3.62 -16.90 -6.81
C PRO A 26 -3.44 -17.33 -5.34
N PHE A 27 -3.97 -16.53 -4.42
CA PHE A 27 -4.10 -16.92 -3.01
C PHE A 27 -5.04 -18.14 -2.87
N PRO A 28 -4.76 -19.07 -1.93
CA PRO A 28 -5.63 -20.21 -1.67
C PRO A 28 -6.92 -19.79 -0.94
N PRO A 29 -8.08 -20.41 -1.23
CA PRO A 29 -9.33 -20.15 -0.51
C PRO A 29 -9.28 -20.71 0.92
N ALA A 30 -9.87 -19.95 1.85
CA ALA A 30 -10.10 -20.38 3.23
C ALA A 30 -10.91 -21.67 3.28
N GLY A 31 -10.36 -22.69 3.96
CA GLY A 31 -10.96 -24.00 4.11
C GLY A 31 -12.30 -23.95 4.86
N ALA A 32 -13.32 -24.55 4.24
CA ALA A 32 -14.58 -24.89 4.86
C ALA A 32 -14.36 -26.03 5.87
N GLY A 33 -14.57 -25.75 7.16
CA GLY A 33 -14.65 -26.75 8.22
C GLY A 33 -16.08 -27.28 8.35
N SER A 34 -16.29 -28.51 7.89
CA SER A 34 -17.52 -29.30 8.09
C SER A 34 -17.65 -29.79 9.53
N GLY A 35 -18.86 -29.64 10.07
CA GLY A 35 -19.59 -30.70 10.78
C GLY A 35 -19.13 -31.11 12.18
N SER A 36 -19.97 -30.81 13.18
CA SER A 36 -20.17 -31.75 14.29
C SER A 36 -21.61 -31.68 14.78
N THR A 37 -22.32 -32.79 14.64
CA THR A 37 -23.70 -33.02 15.07
C THR A 37 -23.74 -33.57 16.49
N ALA A 38 -24.86 -33.30 17.17
CA ALA A 38 -25.53 -34.04 18.26
C ALA A 38 -25.44 -33.44 19.67
N PRO A 39 -26.41 -33.73 20.57
CA PRO A 39 -27.86 -33.92 20.36
C PRO A 39 -28.71 -33.00 21.27
N GLU A 40 -30.02 -32.99 20.98
CA GLU A 40 -31.09 -32.36 21.73
C GLU A 40 -31.32 -33.00 23.11
N PRO A 41 -31.62 -32.22 24.16
CA PRO A 41 -32.46 -32.69 25.25
C PRO A 41 -33.72 -31.83 25.41
N THR A 42 -34.87 -32.51 25.32
CA THR A 42 -36.20 -31.98 25.63
C THR A 42 -36.37 -31.80 27.15
N GLY A 43 -36.86 -30.64 27.62
CA GLY A 43 -37.36 -30.52 29.00
C GLY A 43 -37.58 -29.11 29.59
N ALA A 44 -38.80 -28.58 29.44
CA ALA A 44 -39.58 -27.72 30.36
C ALA A 44 -39.18 -26.26 30.73
N VAL A 45 -40.17 -25.38 30.51
CA VAL A 45 -40.41 -23.92 30.75
C VAL A 45 -40.54 -23.53 32.24
N PRO A 46 -40.79 -22.27 32.70
CA PRO A 46 -40.45 -20.89 32.26
C PRO A 46 -39.71 -20.06 33.36
N GLY A 47 -39.02 -18.97 32.97
CA GLY A 47 -38.56 -17.96 33.94
C GLY A 47 -37.91 -16.76 33.27
N SER A 48 -38.49 -15.58 33.46
CA SER A 48 -38.02 -14.30 32.93
C SER A 48 -36.58 -13.99 33.33
N ALA A 49 -35.71 -13.81 32.34
CA ALA A 49 -34.53 -12.97 32.44
C ALA A 49 -34.42 -12.22 31.11
N GLY A 50 -34.46 -10.89 31.18
CA GLY A 50 -34.27 -10.05 30.02
C GLY A 50 -32.97 -10.41 29.33
N ILE A 51 -33.06 -10.67 28.02
CA ILE A 51 -31.88 -10.72 27.15
C ILE A 51 -31.32 -9.31 27.14
N THR A 52 -30.40 -9.00 28.05
CA THR A 52 -29.49 -7.87 27.84
C THR A 52 -28.74 -8.19 26.55
N PRO A 53 -28.79 -7.33 25.51
CA PRO A 53 -27.89 -7.49 24.39
C PRO A 53 -26.47 -7.47 24.96
N ASP A 54 -25.76 -8.58 24.78
CA ASP A 54 -24.33 -8.64 24.99
C ASP A 54 -23.72 -7.67 23.97
N PHE A 55 -23.44 -6.45 24.42
CA PHE A 55 -22.64 -5.52 23.65
C PHE A 55 -21.24 -6.11 23.62
N GLY A 56 -21.02 -6.98 22.64
CA GLY A 56 -19.78 -7.71 22.42
C GLY A 56 -18.61 -6.77 22.68
N SER A 57 -17.73 -7.20 23.58
CA SER A 57 -16.52 -6.48 23.93
C SER A 57 -15.77 -6.17 22.63
N ALA A 58 -15.87 -4.92 22.17
CA ALA A 58 -15.15 -4.47 21.00
C ALA A 58 -13.67 -4.74 21.26
N THR A 59 -13.04 -5.54 20.40
CA THR A 59 -11.61 -5.76 20.47
C THR A 59 -10.92 -4.39 20.51
N PRO A 60 -10.01 -4.14 21.47
CA PRO A 60 -9.33 -2.86 21.55
C PRO A 60 -8.66 -2.54 20.22
N ASP A 61 -8.97 -1.37 19.66
CA ASP A 61 -8.35 -0.88 18.43
C ASP A 61 -6.87 -0.58 18.70
N PRO A 62 -5.94 -1.37 18.14
CA PRO A 62 -4.53 -1.24 18.45
C PRO A 62 -3.93 0.08 17.94
N ALA A 63 -4.57 0.72 16.96
CA ALA A 63 -4.12 1.98 16.35
C ALA A 63 -4.64 3.23 17.07
N ALA A 64 -5.54 3.08 18.05
CA ALA A 64 -6.19 4.20 18.72
C ALA A 64 -5.19 5.21 19.32
N LYS A 65 -4.07 4.73 19.86
CA LYS A 65 -3.02 5.57 20.47
C LYS A 65 -2.14 6.29 19.44
N LEU A 66 -2.12 5.82 18.19
CA LEU A 66 -1.33 6.41 17.10
C LEU A 66 -2.09 7.51 16.36
N ARG A 67 -3.43 7.46 16.37
CA ARG A 67 -4.25 8.44 15.66
C ARG A 67 -4.08 9.84 16.23
N ARG A 68 -3.56 10.73 15.39
CA ARG A 68 -3.41 12.16 15.71
C ARG A 68 -4.24 13.04 14.77
N PRO A 69 -4.68 14.23 15.21
CA PRO A 69 -5.38 15.16 14.33
C PRO A 69 -4.53 15.56 13.14
N TRP A 70 -5.11 15.55 11.94
CA TRP A 70 -4.42 16.02 10.74
C TRP A 70 -4.01 17.50 10.87
N PRO A 71 -2.82 17.91 10.38
CA PRO A 71 -2.46 19.32 10.41
C PRO A 71 -3.37 20.08 9.44
N ASP A 72 -3.55 21.38 9.67
CA ASP A 72 -4.34 22.24 8.78
C ASP A 72 -3.58 22.64 7.49
N SER A 73 -2.76 21.73 6.97
CA SER A 73 -2.00 21.92 5.74
C SER A 73 -2.83 21.47 4.55
N ARG A 74 -3.70 22.35 4.05
CA ARG A 74 -4.33 22.24 2.73
C ARG A 74 -3.65 23.21 1.77
N LEU A 75 -3.62 22.86 0.50
CA LEU A 75 -3.06 23.73 -0.53
C LEU A 75 -4.05 24.82 -0.91
N GLY A 76 -3.54 26.02 -1.12
CA GLY A 76 -4.30 27.12 -1.69
C GLY A 76 -4.66 26.86 -3.17
N PRO A 77 -5.67 27.55 -3.71
CA PRO A 77 -5.98 27.46 -5.14
C PRO A 77 -4.74 27.78 -6.01
N GLY A 78 -4.39 26.88 -6.93
CA GLY A 78 -3.27 27.05 -7.86
C GLY A 78 -1.87 26.82 -7.25
N GLU A 79 -1.78 26.47 -5.96
CA GLU A 79 -0.51 26.12 -5.34
C GLU A 79 0.06 24.83 -5.96
N ARG A 80 1.38 24.81 -6.17
CA ARG A 80 2.05 23.61 -6.68
C ARG A 80 2.09 22.55 -5.59
N CYS A 81 1.82 21.30 -5.97
CA CYS A 81 1.97 20.16 -5.06
C CYS A 81 3.40 20.09 -4.52
N PRO A 82 3.63 20.23 -3.20
CA PRO A 82 4.95 20.22 -2.60
C PRO A 82 5.42 18.77 -2.40
N VAL A 83 5.66 18.08 -3.50
CA VAL A 83 6.03 16.66 -3.51
C VAL A 83 7.32 16.46 -2.72
N THR A 84 7.33 15.45 -1.86
CA THR A 84 8.54 14.99 -1.16
C THR A 84 9.46 14.37 -2.20
N THR A 85 10.66 14.94 -2.37
CA THR A 85 11.64 14.48 -3.37
C THR A 85 12.88 13.88 -2.73
N GLU A 86 13.08 14.15 -1.43
CA GLU A 86 14.09 13.51 -0.63
C GLU A 86 13.81 12.00 -0.58
N THR A 87 14.85 11.21 -0.80
CA THR A 87 14.79 9.76 -0.67
C THR A 87 15.99 9.26 0.13
N THR A 88 15.79 8.19 0.87
CA THR A 88 16.87 7.46 1.53
C THR A 88 16.91 6.02 1.01
N ARG A 89 18.08 5.39 1.04
CA ARG A 89 18.23 3.96 0.76
C ARG A 89 18.96 3.32 1.95
N PRO A 90 18.21 2.95 2.99
CA PRO A 90 18.80 2.42 4.22
C PRO A 90 19.25 0.97 4.07
N ASP A 91 18.74 0.27 3.05
CA ASP A 91 19.07 -1.10 2.70
C ASP A 91 19.38 -1.19 1.19
N PRO A 92 20.50 -1.80 0.77
CA PRO A 92 20.82 -1.95 -0.65
C PRO A 92 19.81 -2.80 -1.44
N GLU A 93 19.06 -3.69 -0.79
CA GLU A 93 18.02 -4.52 -1.42
C GLU A 93 16.71 -3.75 -1.66
N LEU A 94 16.52 -2.62 -0.97
CA LEU A 94 15.35 -1.77 -1.15
C LEU A 94 15.53 -0.78 -2.31
N ALA A 95 14.44 -0.54 -3.04
CA ALA A 95 14.32 0.68 -3.84
C ALA A 95 14.32 1.92 -2.91
N PRO A 96 14.60 3.14 -3.44
CA PRO A 96 14.62 4.32 -2.60
C PRO A 96 13.31 4.53 -1.83
N LEU A 97 13.45 4.69 -0.52
CA LEU A 97 12.39 5.06 0.42
C LEU A 97 12.11 6.56 0.28
N GLN A 98 10.85 6.94 0.14
CA GLN A 98 10.49 8.36 0.08
C GLN A 98 10.56 9.01 1.46
N GLY A 99 11.23 10.17 1.53
CA GLY A 99 11.50 10.90 2.76
C GLY A 99 12.70 10.35 3.55
N THR A 100 12.85 10.89 4.76
CA THR A 100 13.92 10.55 5.70
C THR A 100 13.39 9.85 6.95
N GLY A 101 12.14 9.39 6.91
CA GLY A 101 11.48 8.73 8.02
C GLY A 101 11.96 7.31 8.22
N ARG A 102 11.63 6.75 9.39
CA ARG A 102 11.90 5.35 9.74
C ARG A 102 10.87 4.37 9.17
N ALA A 103 9.88 4.87 8.46
CA ALA A 103 8.93 4.09 7.70
C ALA A 103 8.50 4.91 6.48
N GLY A 104 8.12 4.26 5.39
CA GLY A 104 7.65 5.01 4.22
C GLY A 104 7.38 4.16 3.00
N PRO A 105 6.80 4.78 1.96
CA PRO A 105 6.59 4.12 0.69
C PRO A 105 7.91 4.03 -0.07
N VAL A 106 8.10 2.90 -0.74
CA VAL A 106 9.27 2.59 -1.56
C VAL A 106 8.87 2.71 -3.03
N GLY A 107 9.72 3.36 -3.83
CA GLY A 107 9.60 3.33 -5.28
C GLY A 107 8.60 4.31 -5.91
N LEU A 108 8.26 5.42 -5.24
CA LEU A 108 7.47 6.52 -5.84
C LEU A 108 8.24 7.34 -6.90
N GLY A 109 9.49 6.98 -7.20
CA GLY A 109 10.36 7.71 -8.11
C GLY A 109 10.93 9.00 -7.49
N ALA A 110 11.98 9.54 -8.11
CA ALA A 110 12.65 10.75 -7.63
C ALA A 110 11.78 12.02 -7.73
N ASP A 111 10.71 11.97 -8.52
CA ASP A 111 9.74 13.05 -8.69
C ASP A 111 8.46 12.86 -7.87
N GLY A 112 8.42 11.83 -7.00
CA GLY A 112 7.33 11.53 -6.07
C GLY A 112 5.96 11.41 -6.75
N ARG A 113 5.92 10.77 -7.91
CA ARG A 113 4.71 10.53 -8.69
C ARG A 113 4.21 9.11 -8.51
N LEU A 114 2.92 8.99 -8.25
CA LEU A 114 2.21 7.72 -8.23
C LEU A 114 1.29 7.64 -9.45
N GLU A 115 1.67 6.84 -10.44
CA GLU A 115 0.76 6.45 -11.52
C GLU A 115 -0.13 5.29 -11.04
N TYR A 116 -1.44 5.43 -11.19
CA TYR A 116 -2.41 4.44 -10.71
C TYR A 116 -3.35 3.96 -11.83
N LEU A 117 -3.78 2.70 -11.72
CA LEU A 117 -4.66 2.06 -12.68
C LEU A 117 -6.12 2.52 -12.53
N HIS A 118 -6.84 2.56 -13.65
CA HIS A 118 -8.29 2.77 -13.65
C HIS A 118 -9.00 1.73 -12.76
N PRO A 119 -10.11 2.09 -12.10
CA PRO A 119 -10.90 1.12 -11.32
C PRO A 119 -11.34 -0.12 -12.09
N ASP A 120 -11.53 0.00 -13.40
CA ASP A 120 -11.94 -1.12 -14.26
C ASP A 120 -10.77 -2.03 -14.70
N ASP A 121 -9.54 -1.54 -14.63
CA ASP A 121 -8.37 -2.25 -15.18
C ASP A 121 -7.61 -3.06 -14.12
N GLY A 122 -7.80 -2.77 -12.84
CA GLY A 122 -7.01 -3.38 -11.77
C GLY A 122 -7.65 -4.58 -11.07
N GLY A 123 -8.81 -5.06 -11.55
CA GLY A 123 -9.45 -6.26 -10.98
C GLY A 123 -9.88 -6.12 -9.52
N TRP A 124 -10.15 -4.90 -9.07
CA TRP A 124 -10.39 -4.59 -7.66
C TRP A 124 -11.76 -5.05 -7.15
N THR A 125 -11.83 -5.39 -5.87
CA THR A 125 -13.09 -5.72 -5.18
C THR A 125 -14.05 -4.53 -5.18
N ASP A 126 -13.55 -3.32 -4.90
CA ASP A 126 -14.31 -2.07 -4.99
C ASP A 126 -13.88 -1.25 -6.23
N ARG A 127 -14.72 -1.22 -7.25
CA ARG A 127 -14.49 -0.47 -8.50
C ARG A 127 -14.80 1.02 -8.41
N SER A 128 -15.10 1.55 -7.21
CA SER A 128 -15.10 3.01 -7.00
C SER A 128 -13.70 3.59 -6.80
N TRP A 129 -12.68 2.73 -6.75
CA TRP A 129 -11.29 3.09 -6.53
C TRP A 129 -10.37 2.50 -7.61
N GLY A 130 -9.52 3.36 -8.17
CA GLY A 130 -8.32 2.92 -8.87
C GLY A 130 -7.21 2.60 -7.86
N GLY A 131 -6.08 2.08 -8.32
CA GLY A 131 -4.99 1.80 -7.39
C GLY A 131 -3.65 1.51 -8.03
N GLN A 132 -2.63 1.55 -7.19
CA GLN A 132 -1.26 1.16 -7.52
C GLN A 132 -0.67 0.37 -6.36
N LYS A 133 0.10 -0.68 -6.68
CA LYS A 133 0.86 -1.42 -5.69
C LYS A 133 1.96 -0.52 -5.14
N VAL A 134 2.01 -0.40 -3.82
CA VAL A 134 3.03 0.38 -3.12
C VAL A 134 3.64 -0.52 -2.06
N LEU A 135 4.95 -0.72 -2.15
CA LEU A 135 5.72 -1.36 -1.10
C LEU A 135 5.97 -0.34 0.01
N TRP A 136 5.80 -0.75 1.26
CA TRP A 136 6.17 0.03 2.44
C TRP A 136 7.34 -0.65 3.13
N ALA A 137 8.32 0.12 3.56
CA ALA A 137 9.44 -0.39 4.33
C ALA A 137 9.43 0.22 5.73
N VAL A 138 9.72 -0.59 6.75
CA VAL A 138 9.77 -0.21 8.16
C VAL A 138 11.14 -0.55 8.74
N ASP A 139 11.73 0.44 9.42
CA ASP A 139 13.04 0.35 10.07
C ASP A 139 13.06 -0.73 11.16
N PRO A 140 14.14 -1.53 11.25
CA PRO A 140 14.25 -2.63 12.21
C PRO A 140 13.98 -2.20 13.67
N GLY A 141 14.40 -1.00 14.06
CA GLY A 141 14.23 -0.51 15.42
C GLY A 141 12.88 0.17 15.70
N LEU A 142 11.91 0.12 14.78
CA LEU A 142 10.51 0.41 15.10
C LEU A 142 9.87 -0.89 15.57
N ASP A 143 9.74 -1.06 16.87
CA ASP A 143 9.19 -2.25 17.52
C ASP A 143 7.69 -2.15 17.84
N THR A 144 7.06 -1.06 17.38
CA THR A 144 5.64 -0.78 17.57
C THR A 144 4.93 -0.54 16.25
N LEU A 145 3.59 -0.59 16.27
CA LEU A 145 2.76 -0.36 15.11
C LEU A 145 3.04 1.00 14.46
N VAL A 146 3.07 1.01 13.14
CA VAL A 146 3.05 2.24 12.35
C VAL A 146 1.68 2.37 11.70
N LEU A 147 1.02 3.50 11.94
CA LEU A 147 -0.26 3.81 11.32
C LEU A 147 -0.03 4.74 10.13
N VAL A 148 -0.51 4.33 8.96
CA VAL A 148 -0.52 5.13 7.75
C VAL A 148 -1.96 5.52 7.42
N ARG A 149 -2.15 6.81 7.18
CA ARG A 149 -3.41 7.39 6.71
C ARG A 149 -3.11 8.29 5.53
N GLY A 150 -4.08 8.58 4.68
CA GLY A 150 -3.83 9.56 3.63
C GLY A 150 -5.04 10.41 3.29
N ARG A 151 -4.75 11.56 2.70
CA ARG A 151 -5.77 12.51 2.24
C ARG A 151 -5.29 13.26 1.00
N ARG A 152 -6.25 13.81 0.29
CA ARG A 152 -5.99 14.82 -0.74
C ARG A 152 -5.67 16.17 -0.10
N LEU A 153 -4.69 16.89 -0.64
CA LEU A 153 -4.26 18.21 -0.17
C LEU A 153 -4.80 19.36 -1.02
N ASP A 154 -5.03 19.12 -2.32
CA ASP A 154 -5.52 20.10 -3.31
C ASP A 154 -7.04 20.03 -3.51
N GLY A 155 -7.79 19.39 -2.60
CA GLY A 155 -9.24 19.28 -2.70
C GLY A 155 -9.82 18.23 -1.75
N PRO A 156 -11.13 17.96 -1.85
CA PRO A 156 -11.74 16.85 -1.13
C PRO A 156 -11.25 15.52 -1.70
N GLY A 157 -11.02 14.56 -0.81
CA GLY A 157 -10.62 13.22 -1.20
C GLY A 157 -9.77 12.55 -0.14
N GLU A 158 -9.83 11.23 -0.17
CA GLU A 158 -9.13 10.36 0.76
C GLU A 158 -8.16 9.48 -0.02
N VAL A 159 -7.19 8.94 0.72
CA VAL A 159 -6.41 7.80 0.26
C VAL A 159 -6.90 6.59 1.03
N ALA A 160 -7.17 5.50 0.32
CA ALA A 160 -7.43 4.22 0.95
C ALA A 160 -6.29 3.24 0.63
N PHE A 161 -6.29 2.10 1.32
CA PHE A 161 -5.22 1.12 1.30
C PHE A 161 -5.75 -0.30 1.09
N GLY A 162 -4.97 -1.14 0.45
CA GLY A 162 -5.30 -2.56 0.24
C GLY A 162 -6.46 -2.80 -0.75
N ASP A 163 -6.89 -4.06 -0.81
CA ASP A 163 -8.14 -4.48 -1.44
C ASP A 163 -8.78 -5.57 -0.56
N PRO A 164 -9.96 -5.34 0.07
CA PRO A 164 -10.83 -4.16 -0.09
C PRO A 164 -10.19 -2.86 0.43
N ALA A 165 -10.65 -1.73 -0.10
CA ALA A 165 -10.14 -0.41 0.25
C ALA A 165 -10.44 -0.05 1.72
N ALA A 166 -9.40 0.14 2.52
CA ALA A 166 -9.46 0.55 3.92
C ALA A 166 -8.94 1.99 4.10
N PRO A 167 -9.49 2.79 5.03
CA PRO A 167 -9.05 4.18 5.23
C PRO A 167 -7.66 4.30 5.87
N GLU A 168 -7.16 3.21 6.45
CA GLU A 168 -5.92 3.17 7.21
C GLU A 168 -5.13 1.90 6.85
N LEU A 169 -3.81 2.00 6.91
CA LEU A 169 -2.88 0.89 6.77
C LEU A 169 -2.06 0.77 8.06
N LEU A 170 -2.04 -0.43 8.65
CA LEU A 170 -1.21 -0.74 9.80
C LEU A 170 0.00 -1.55 9.33
N LEU A 171 1.19 -1.11 9.70
CA LEU A 171 2.43 -1.84 9.46
C LEU A 171 2.83 -2.49 10.79
N ASP A 172 2.72 -3.82 10.83
CA ASP A 172 2.95 -4.61 12.04
C ASP A 172 4.46 -4.90 12.25
N PRO A 173 5.06 -4.52 13.39
CA PRO A 173 6.45 -4.85 13.67
C PRO A 173 6.73 -6.36 13.73
N ALA A 174 5.70 -7.20 13.86
CA ALA A 174 5.82 -8.66 13.88
C ALA A 174 6.07 -9.29 12.50
N GLU A 175 6.01 -8.52 11.40
CA GLU A 175 6.35 -9.01 10.06
C GLU A 175 7.82 -9.44 9.97
N ASP A 176 8.09 -10.42 9.11
CA ASP A 176 9.43 -10.97 8.94
C ASP A 176 10.40 -9.93 8.35
N ALA A 177 11.53 -9.74 9.02
CA ALA A 177 12.60 -8.89 8.54
C ALA A 177 13.33 -9.52 7.35
N LYS A 178 13.66 -8.70 6.36
CA LYS A 178 14.56 -9.04 5.24
C LYS A 178 16.02 -9.00 5.69
N PRO A 179 16.96 -9.58 4.91
CA PRO A 179 18.38 -9.31 5.10
C PRO A 179 18.63 -7.80 5.19
N GLY A 180 19.32 -7.33 6.24
CA GLY A 180 19.46 -5.89 6.54
C GLY A 180 18.46 -5.34 7.58
N GLY A 181 17.48 -6.15 7.99
CA GLY A 181 16.62 -5.91 9.16
C GLY A 181 15.34 -5.13 8.87
N TRP A 182 15.22 -4.54 7.67
CA TRP A 182 14.01 -3.85 7.24
C TRP A 182 12.86 -4.83 6.99
N ARG A 183 11.64 -4.40 7.30
CA ARG A 183 10.41 -5.17 7.04
C ARG A 183 9.65 -4.57 5.87
N ASP A 184 9.17 -5.46 5.01
CA ASP A 184 8.43 -5.13 3.81
C ASP A 184 6.94 -5.36 4.00
N HIS A 185 6.13 -4.35 3.73
CA HIS A 185 4.67 -4.42 3.82
C HIS A 185 4.07 -4.07 2.45
N PRO A 186 3.80 -5.05 1.59
CA PRO A 186 3.16 -4.80 0.31
C PRO A 186 1.70 -4.38 0.55
N SER A 187 1.29 -3.28 -0.07
CA SER A 187 -0.10 -2.83 -0.04
C SER A 187 -0.50 -2.22 -1.38
N TYR A 188 -1.74 -1.78 -1.49
CA TYR A 188 -2.21 -0.91 -2.55
C TYR A 188 -2.45 0.48 -1.99
N THR A 189 -2.07 1.52 -2.74
CA THR A 189 -2.65 2.85 -2.56
C THR A 189 -3.83 2.98 -3.49
N ARG A 190 -4.98 3.35 -2.94
CA ARG A 190 -6.26 3.42 -3.64
C ARG A 190 -6.69 4.87 -3.76
N LEU A 191 -7.03 5.29 -4.97
CA LEU A 191 -7.35 6.68 -5.30
C LEU A 191 -8.57 6.76 -6.21
N ARG A 192 -9.35 7.84 -6.07
CA ARG A 192 -10.52 8.11 -6.93
C ARG A 192 -10.24 9.12 -8.04
N ALA A 193 -9.18 9.91 -7.92
CA ALA A 193 -8.87 10.98 -8.85
C ALA A 193 -7.37 11.30 -8.83
N PRO A 194 -6.83 11.92 -9.90
CA PRO A 194 -5.51 12.53 -9.88
C PRO A 194 -5.51 13.78 -8.99
N GLY A 195 -4.34 14.14 -8.46
CA GLY A 195 -4.21 15.28 -7.55
C GLY A 195 -2.94 15.27 -6.71
N CYS A 196 -2.91 16.15 -5.72
CA CYS A 196 -1.85 16.22 -4.71
C CYS A 196 -2.33 15.51 -3.44
N TYR A 197 -1.58 14.51 -3.00
CA TYR A 197 -1.94 13.68 -1.87
C TYR A 197 -0.81 13.64 -0.85
N ALA A 198 -1.16 13.25 0.36
CA ALA A 198 -0.15 12.99 1.37
C ALA A 198 -0.49 11.75 2.18
N TYR A 199 0.54 10.98 2.47
CA TYR A 199 0.54 9.99 3.53
C TYR A 199 0.95 10.66 4.82
N ARG A 200 0.15 10.49 5.86
CA ARG A 200 0.54 10.72 7.23
C ARG A 200 0.99 9.40 7.83
N ILE A 201 2.20 9.40 8.36
CA ILE A 201 2.81 8.23 8.99
C ILE A 201 2.95 8.56 10.47
N ASP A 202 2.19 7.84 11.29
CA ASP A 202 2.09 8.00 12.73
C ASP A 202 2.82 6.85 13.42
N THR A 203 3.79 7.19 14.25
CA THR A 203 4.50 6.27 15.15
C THR A 203 4.30 6.74 16.60
N GLU A 204 4.76 5.95 17.55
CA GLU A 204 4.75 6.37 18.96
C GLU A 204 5.59 7.64 19.18
N ALA A 205 6.73 7.74 18.48
CA ALA A 205 7.65 8.87 18.60
C ALA A 205 7.10 10.18 17.98
N GLY A 206 6.18 10.10 17.02
CA GLY A 206 5.61 11.28 16.39
C GLY A 206 4.92 11.00 15.07
N SER A 207 4.78 12.04 14.26
CA SER A 207 4.15 11.97 12.94
C SER A 207 4.97 12.71 11.90
N PHE A 208 4.96 12.22 10.67
CA PHE A 208 5.50 12.93 9.53
C PHE A 208 4.66 12.70 8.28
N MET A 209 4.92 13.51 7.26
CA MET A 209 4.15 13.56 6.03
C MET A 209 5.05 13.21 4.85
N ILE A 210 4.54 12.38 3.93
CA ILE A 210 5.10 12.18 2.60
C ILE A 210 4.07 12.67 1.60
N VAL A 211 4.42 13.71 0.84
CA VAL A 211 3.54 14.30 -0.18
C VAL A 211 3.90 13.72 -1.53
N PHE A 212 2.91 13.29 -2.29
CA PHE A 212 3.09 12.72 -3.62
C PHE A 212 2.04 13.25 -4.59
N ARG A 213 2.36 13.20 -5.89
CA ARG A 213 1.43 13.55 -6.96
C ARG A 213 0.86 12.28 -7.57
N ALA A 214 -0.45 12.12 -7.48
CA ALA A 214 -1.15 11.06 -8.20
C ALA A 214 -1.42 11.48 -9.64
N VAL A 215 -1.07 10.61 -10.59
CA VAL A 215 -1.30 10.80 -12.03
C VAL A 215 -2.02 9.60 -12.61
N GLY A 216 -2.90 9.84 -13.58
CA GLY A 216 -3.79 8.81 -14.12
C GLY A 216 -5.27 9.21 -14.01
N PRO A 217 -6.20 8.25 -14.08
CA PRO A 217 -5.93 6.80 -14.15
C PRO A 217 -5.28 6.39 -15.49
N ALA A 218 -4.23 5.57 -15.41
CA ALA A 218 -3.70 4.89 -16.59
C ALA A 218 -4.74 3.87 -17.07
N VAL A 219 -5.01 3.87 -18.38
CA VAL A 219 -5.85 2.87 -19.03
C VAL A 219 -4.93 1.83 -19.64
N THR A 220 -5.12 0.56 -19.32
CA THR A 220 -4.38 -0.51 -20.02
C THR A 220 -4.89 -0.58 -21.47
N PRO A 221 -4.06 -0.38 -22.51
CA PRO A 221 -4.56 -0.43 -23.88
C PRO A 221 -4.99 -1.86 -24.23
N GLY A 222 -6.31 -2.08 -24.36
CA GLY A 222 -6.90 -3.30 -24.92
C GLY A 222 -7.57 -4.21 -23.89
N GLY A 223 -8.88 -4.01 -23.71
CA GLY A 223 -9.82 -5.05 -23.29
C GLY A 223 -10.66 -5.49 -24.48
#